data_AF-A0A4Q3WWI4-F1
#
_entry.id   AF-A0A4Q3WWI4-F1
#
_cell.length_a   1.000
_cell.length_b   1.000
_cell.length_c   1.000
_cell.angle_alpha   90.00
_cell.angle_beta   90.00
_cell.angle_gamma   90.00
#
_symmetry.space_group_name_H-M   'P 1'
#
loop_
_entity.id
_entity.type
_entity.pdbx_description
1 polymer ?
#
loop_
_entity_poly.entity_id
_entity_poly.type
_entity_poly.pdbx_seq_one_letter_code
_entity_poly.pdbx_strand_id
1 'polypeptide(L)' 'MNSQPSITIDATPQFELSPHLYMQFMEPLGVTDGSVEAAWDHQAGDWRPDVVEVTRQLAPGMVRWGGCLSSYYRWEEA' A
#
# COMPACT_ATOMS: atom_id res chain seq x y z
N MET A 1 44.38 -21.50 5.36
CA MET A 1 43.66 -20.25 5.69
C MET A 1 42.42 -20.23 4.80
N ASN A 2 41.22 -20.38 5.37
CA ASN A 2 39.99 -20.32 4.58
C ASN A 2 39.65 -18.86 4.30
N SER A 3 39.71 -18.46 3.04
CA SER A 3 39.24 -17.14 2.60
C SER A 3 37.75 -17.02 2.87
N GLN A 4 37.34 -15.97 3.57
CA GLN A 4 35.92 -15.66 3.72
C GLN A 4 35.34 -15.33 2.34
N PRO A 5 34.09 -15.76 2.05
CA PRO A 5 33.46 -15.42 0.78
C PRO A 5 33.29 -13.90 0.68
N SER A 6 33.80 -13.31 -0.42
CA SER A 6 33.63 -11.87 -0.72
C SER A 6 32.41 -11.66 -1.61
N ILE A 7 31.56 -10.69 -1.27
CA ILE A 7 30.48 -10.20 -2.14
C ILE A 7 30.99 -8.99 -2.91
N THR A 8 30.88 -9.02 -4.23
CA THR A 8 31.17 -7.88 -5.12
C THR A 8 29.86 -7.31 -5.64
N ILE A 9 29.66 -6.00 -5.50
CA ILE A 9 28.45 -5.29 -5.95
C ILE A 9 28.85 -4.36 -7.11
N ASP A 10 28.19 -4.52 -8.26
CA ASP A 10 28.21 -3.53 -9.34
C ASP A 10 27.00 -2.59 -9.16
N ALA A 11 27.27 -1.29 -8.95
CA ALA A 11 26.24 -0.28 -8.71
C ALA A 11 25.62 0.28 -10.01
N THR A 12 26.06 -0.18 -11.18
CA THR A 12 25.53 0.27 -12.48
C THR A 12 24.04 -0.10 -12.60
N PRO A 13 23.12 0.88 -12.71
CA PRO A 13 21.70 0.59 -12.85
C PRO A 13 21.43 -0.14 -14.17
N GLN A 14 20.79 -1.31 -14.10
CA GLN A 14 20.41 -2.07 -15.29
C GLN A 14 18.98 -1.76 -15.76
N PHE A 15 18.11 -1.38 -14.81
CA PHE A 15 16.70 -1.09 -15.05
C PHE A 15 16.23 0.01 -14.11
N GLU A 16 15.17 0.71 -14.51
CA GLU A 16 14.46 1.63 -13.62
C GLU A 16 13.64 0.85 -12.58
N LEU A 17 13.61 1.36 -11.36
CA LEU A 17 12.73 0.82 -10.33
C LEU A 17 11.33 1.42 -10.51
N SER A 18 10.33 0.56 -10.68
CA SER A 18 8.95 1.00 -10.77
C SER A 18 8.55 1.76 -9.49
N PRO A 19 7.87 2.92 -9.61
CA PRO A 19 7.35 3.63 -8.44
C PRO A 19 6.31 2.80 -7.68
N HIS A 20 5.73 1.78 -8.31
CA HIS A 20 4.74 0.89 -7.70
C HIS A 20 5.34 -0.37 -7.09
N LEU A 21 6.67 -0.49 -7.03
CA LEU A 21 7.34 -1.67 -6.47
C LEU A 21 6.92 -1.93 -5.01
N TYR A 22 6.60 -0.87 -4.26
CA TYR A 22 6.12 -0.92 -2.87
C TYR A 22 4.62 -0.58 -2.75
N MET A 23 3.82 -0.86 -3.78
CA MET A 23 2.37 -0.65 -3.73
C MET A 23 1.72 -1.41 -2.57
N GLN A 24 0.57 -0.90 -2.13
CA GLN A 24 -0.26 -1.53 -1.09
C GLN A 24 -1.51 -2.15 -1.70
N PHE A 25 -2.16 -3.00 -0.91
CA PHE A 25 -3.40 -3.67 -1.28
C PHE A 25 -4.38 -3.58 -0.12
N MET A 26 -5.62 -3.20 -0.42
CA MET A 26 -6.70 -3.05 0.54
C MET A 26 -7.92 -3.81 0.00
N GLU A 27 -8.22 -4.96 0.61
CA GLU A 27 -9.47 -5.67 0.34
C GLU A 27 -10.47 -5.33 1.45
N PRO A 28 -11.77 -5.15 1.12
CA PRO A 28 -12.84 -5.21 2.10
C PRO A 28 -13.00 -6.63 2.68
N LEU A 29 -11.99 -7.06 3.43
CA LEU A 29 -11.90 -8.38 4.05
C LEU A 29 -11.79 -8.20 5.57
N GLY A 30 -12.70 -8.87 6.29
CA GLY A 30 -12.78 -8.75 7.74
C GLY A 30 -13.09 -7.32 8.17
N VAL A 31 -12.24 -6.75 9.01
CA VAL A 31 -12.43 -5.39 9.56
C VAL A 31 -11.69 -4.30 8.80
N THR A 32 -11.03 -4.62 7.68
CA THR A 32 -10.20 -3.65 6.94
C THR A 32 -11.02 -2.45 6.47
N ASP A 33 -12.16 -2.69 5.81
CA ASP A 33 -13.03 -1.63 5.30
C ASP A 33 -13.56 -0.72 6.41
N GLY A 34 -14.16 -1.32 7.44
CA GLY A 34 -14.64 -0.58 8.61
C GLY A 34 -13.53 0.16 9.37
N SER A 35 -12.28 -0.33 9.36
CA SER A 35 -11.15 0.35 9.99
C SER A 35 -10.68 1.57 9.21
N VAL A 36 -10.70 1.49 7.87
CA VAL A 36 -10.42 2.65 7.00
C VAL A 36 -11.55 3.66 7.09
N GLU A 37 -12.79 3.20 7.06
CA GLU A 37 -13.98 4.04 7.21
C GLU A 37 -13.99 4.78 8.56
N ALA A 38 -13.62 4.11 9.65
CA ALA A 38 -13.48 4.73 10.96
C ALA A 38 -12.34 5.77 11.03
N ALA A 39 -11.51 5.88 9.98
CA ALA A 39 -10.51 6.93 9.85
C ALA A 39 -11.01 8.18 9.11
N TRP A 40 -12.21 8.16 8.55
CA TRP A 40 -12.82 9.31 7.90
C TRP A 40 -13.87 9.97 8.81
N ASP A 41 -13.75 11.27 9.03
CA ASP A 41 -14.77 12.09 9.69
C ASP A 41 -15.76 12.60 8.64
N HIS A 42 -16.97 12.03 8.62
CA HIS A 42 -18.03 12.44 7.70
C HIS A 42 -18.60 13.83 7.95
N GLN A 43 -18.52 14.34 9.19
CA GLN A 43 -19.04 15.67 9.52
C GLN A 43 -18.07 16.75 9.06
N ALA A 44 -16.77 16.52 9.28
CA ALA A 44 -15.72 17.43 8.88
C ALA A 44 -15.28 17.25 7.41
N GLY A 45 -15.53 16.07 6.83
CA GLY A 45 -15.04 15.70 5.51
C GLY A 45 -13.51 15.60 5.48
N ASP A 46 -12.91 15.01 6.51
CA ASP A 46 -11.45 14.91 6.65
C ASP A 46 -10.99 13.56 7.22
N TRP A 47 -9.75 13.20 6.90
CA TRP A 47 -9.10 12.01 7.42
C TRP A 47 -8.51 12.27 8.81
N ARG A 48 -8.47 11.22 9.63
CA ARG A 48 -7.69 11.22 10.86
C ARG A 48 -6.22 11.57 10.57
N PRO A 49 -5.65 12.60 11.23
CA PRO A 49 -4.31 13.08 10.92
C PRO A 49 -3.20 12.04 11.06
N ASP A 50 -3.34 11.10 11.99
CA ASP A 50 -2.35 10.04 12.22
C ASP A 50 -2.31 9.02 11.07
N VAL A 51 -3.47 8.69 10.49
CA VAL A 51 -3.55 7.82 9.30
C VAL A 51 -2.91 8.50 8.10
N VAL A 52 -3.21 9.78 7.87
CA VAL A 52 -2.58 10.56 6.79
C VAL A 52 -1.06 10.61 6.96
N GLU A 53 -0.58 10.91 8.17
CA GLU A 53 0.85 11.02 8.45
C GLU A 53 1.59 9.71 8.20
N VAL A 54 1.07 8.59 8.72
CA VAL A 54 1.69 7.27 8.52
C VAL A 54 1.66 6.86 7.04
N THR A 55 0.55 7.07 6.34
CA THR A 55 0.47 6.77 4.90
C THR A 55 1.47 7.61 4.09
N ARG A 56 1.70 8.88 4.47
CA ARG A 56 2.73 9.72 3.83
C ARG A 56 4.14 9.21 4.09
N GLN A 57 4.44 8.74 5.29
CA GLN A 57 5.73 8.14 5.62
C GLN A 57 5.99 6.83 4.87
N LEU A 58 4.95 6.00 4.71
CA LEU A 58 5.02 4.77 3.92
C LEU A 58 5.14 5.04 2.42
N ALA A 59 4.71 6.20 1.95
CA ALA A 59 4.78 6.67 0.56
C ALA A 59 4.40 5.59 -0.47
N PRO A 60 3.22 4.95 -0.34
CA PRO A 60 2.84 3.91 -1.27
C PRO A 60 2.67 4.49 -2.66
N GLY A 61 3.40 3.97 -3.64
CA GLY A 61 3.28 4.44 -5.03
C GLY A 61 1.93 4.11 -5.67
N MET A 62 1.14 3.23 -5.07
CA MET A 62 -0.22 2.85 -5.47
C MET A 62 -0.89 2.10 -4.31
N VAL A 63 -2.22 2.20 -4.22
CA VAL A 63 -3.03 1.29 -3.38
C VAL A 63 -4.07 0.63 -4.28
N ARG A 64 -4.04 -0.70 -4.40
CA ARG A 64 -5.08 -1.45 -5.10
C ARG A 64 -6.20 -1.79 -4.13
N TRP A 65 -7.41 -1.32 -4.42
CA TRP A 65 -8.62 -1.76 -3.72
C TRP A 65 -9.23 -2.98 -4.42
N GLY A 66 -9.75 -3.95 -3.68
CA GLY A 66 -10.46 -5.11 -4.24
C GLY A 66 -9.87 -6.43 -3.80
N GLY A 67 -9.86 -7.45 -4.66
CA GLY A 67 -9.47 -8.82 -4.29
C GLY A 67 -10.47 -9.86 -4.80
N CYS A 68 -10.69 -10.95 -4.06
CA CYS A 68 -11.77 -11.89 -4.40
C CYS A 68 -13.13 -11.19 -4.43
N LEU A 69 -13.33 -10.23 -3.51
CA LEU A 69 -14.55 -9.42 -3.45
C LEU A 69 -14.81 -8.65 -4.75
N SER A 70 -13.77 -8.10 -5.38
CA SER A 70 -13.93 -7.28 -6.59
C SER A 70 -14.54 -8.04 -7.78
N SER A 71 -14.47 -9.37 -7.80
CA SER A 71 -15.09 -10.19 -8.84
C SER A 71 -16.62 -10.15 -8.83
N TYR A 72 -17.23 -9.78 -7.71
CA TYR A 72 -18.69 -9.75 -7.51
C TYR A 72 -19.21 -8.38 -7.10
N TYR A 73 -18.30 -7.44 -6.86
CA TYR A 73 -18.65 -6.10 -6.42
C TYR A 73 -19.37 -5.31 -7.53
N ARG A 74 -20.49 -4.68 -7.18
CA ARG A 74 -21.30 -3.85 -8.07
C ARG A 74 -21.27 -2.43 -7.56
N TRP A 75 -20.42 -1.62 -8.18
CA TRP A 75 -20.13 -0.26 -7.72
C TRP A 75 -21.36 0.67 -7.72
N GLU A 76 -22.35 0.43 -8.59
CA GLU A 76 -23.60 1.20 -8.62
C GLU A 76 -24.56 0.86 -7.46
N GLU A 77 -24.36 -0.27 -6.79
CA GLU A 77 -25.22 -0.74 -5.69
C GLU A 77 -24.69 -0.37 -4.31
N ALA A 78 -23.47 0.19 -4.23
CA ALA A 78 -22.77 0.52 -2.99
C ALA A 78 -23.11 1.92 -2.46
#